data_AF-A0A9D2UPK3-F1
#
_entry.id   AF-A0A9D2UPK3-F1
#
_cell.length_a   1.000
_cell.length_b   1.000
_cell.length_c   1.000
_cell.angle_alpha   90.00
_cell.angle_beta   90.00
_cell.angle_gamma   90.00
#
_symmetry.space_group_name_H-M   'P 1'
#
loop_
_entity.id
_entity.type
_entity.pdbx_description
1 polymer ?
#
loop_
_entity_poly.entity_id
_entity_poly.type
_entity_poly.pdbx_seq_one_letter_code
_entity_poly.pdbx_strand_id
1 'polypeptide(L)'
;MDDLQPGRRVVVRYSLEPGDTHSTSDALGVVTAVDEAGLEIDTKRGPLRIARDQVLLVHEVPPAPTKAGRTHEIVSAVDLRRISAAAWLPEDVSWLHVENLRNEGTEAAAEVSLLQKGWLLRHSDSATRRANSCLPVTDSGLGWEQGLDAVEEWYRTRGRPSRVQIYSADDSSTLAPECEGLAPLLSARGYTPSEATLLLTGATTEAAGGASSPAEAAAPGLIIDVSDAPTSEHFAAWTSQRSPGE
;
A
#
# COMPACT_ATOMS: atom_id res chain seq x y z
N MET A 1 -1.47 9.34 17.51
CA MET A 1 -0.62 10.14 16.60
C MET A 1 0.67 9.40 16.25
N ASP A 2 1.11 8.47 17.10
CA ASP A 2 2.42 7.82 16.99
C ASP A 2 2.57 6.86 15.79
N ASP A 3 1.46 6.49 15.12
CA ASP A 3 1.47 5.71 13.87
C ASP A 3 1.28 6.56 12.59
N LEU A 4 1.22 7.89 12.71
CA LEU A 4 1.01 8.77 11.55
C LEU A 4 2.34 9.00 10.82
N GLN A 5 2.44 8.49 9.59
CA GLN A 5 3.64 8.62 8.76
C GLN A 5 3.40 9.60 7.61
N PRO A 6 4.41 10.41 7.23
CA PRO A 6 4.38 11.18 5.99
C PRO A 6 4.02 10.31 4.79
N GLY A 7 3.20 10.85 3.88
CA GLY A 7 2.70 10.18 2.68
C GLY A 7 1.30 9.57 2.82
N ARG A 8 0.76 9.40 4.04
CA ARG A 8 -0.61 8.90 4.24
C ARG A 8 -1.64 9.98 3.94
N ARG A 9 -2.73 9.62 3.26
CA ARG A 9 -3.89 10.51 3.08
C ARG A 9 -4.80 10.36 4.29
N VAL A 10 -5.09 11.46 4.97
CA VAL A 10 -5.83 11.45 6.24
C VAL A 10 -6.92 12.51 6.25
N VAL A 11 -7.95 12.25 7.04
CA VAL A 11 -8.83 13.29 7.59
C VAL A 11 -8.39 13.55 9.03
N VAL A 12 -8.09 14.81 9.34
CA VAL A 12 -7.81 15.28 10.69
C VAL A 12 -8.92 16.21 11.14
N ARG A 13 -9.57 15.85 12.24
CA ARG A 13 -10.44 16.76 12.97
C ARG A 13 -9.62 17.50 14.00
N TYR A 14 -9.72 18.83 14.03
CA TYR A 14 -8.99 19.67 14.96
C TYR A 14 -9.87 20.76 15.57
N SER A 15 -9.52 21.19 16.78
CA SER A 15 -10.17 22.31 17.45
C SER A 15 -9.73 23.64 16.86
N LEU A 16 -10.67 24.58 16.77
CA LEU A 16 -10.41 25.97 16.38
C LEU A 16 -10.25 26.85 17.63
N GLU A 17 -9.65 28.03 17.44
CA GLU A 17 -9.46 28.98 18.52
C GLU A 17 -10.79 29.52 19.04
N PRO A 18 -10.90 29.85 20.34
CA PRO A 18 -12.09 30.46 20.91
C PRO A 18 -12.41 31.80 20.20
N GLY A 19 -13.53 31.85 19.49
CA GLY A 19 -13.95 33.03 18.72
C GLY A 19 -14.32 32.74 17.27
N ASP A 20 -13.93 31.57 16.75
CA ASP A 20 -14.41 31.08 15.46
C ASP A 20 -15.88 30.64 15.52
N THR A 21 -16.57 30.74 14.38
CA THR A 21 -18.00 30.37 14.25
C THR A 21 -18.28 28.91 14.60
N HIS A 22 -17.26 28.04 14.52
CA HIS A 22 -17.32 26.63 14.88
C HIS A 22 -16.18 26.29 15.83
N SER A 23 -16.40 25.34 16.75
CA SER A 23 -15.37 24.89 17.70
C SER A 23 -14.37 23.90 17.11
N THR A 24 -14.67 23.32 15.95
CA THR A 24 -13.84 22.31 15.28
C THR A 24 -13.91 22.46 13.77
N SER A 25 -12.86 21.99 13.09
CA SER A 25 -12.78 21.90 11.63
C SER A 25 -12.17 20.57 11.22
N ASP A 26 -12.37 20.20 9.94
CA ASP A 26 -11.84 18.99 9.34
C ASP A 26 -10.88 19.36 8.20
N ALA A 27 -9.68 18.77 8.21
CA ALA A 27 -8.67 18.89 7.17
C ALA A 27 -8.48 17.54 6.47
N LEU A 28 -8.63 17.52 5.15
CA LEU A 28 -8.42 16.34 4.31
C LEU A 28 -7.24 16.57 3.37
N GLY A 29 -6.23 15.71 3.45
CA GLY A 29 -5.03 15.85 2.64
C GLY A 29 -3.99 14.77 2.90
N VAL A 30 -2.78 14.98 2.38
CA VAL A 30 -1.64 14.07 2.56
C VAL A 30 -0.75 14.63 3.67
N VAL A 31 -0.37 13.78 4.63
CA VAL A 31 0.58 14.15 5.68
C VAL A 31 1.95 14.39 5.05
N THR A 32 2.52 15.57 5.21
CA THR A 32 3.85 15.91 4.68
C THR A 32 4.92 15.84 5.77
N ALA A 33 4.56 16.14 7.01
CA ALA A 33 5.46 16.05 8.15
C ALA A 33 4.67 15.75 9.44
N VAL A 34 5.30 15.03 10.35
CA VAL A 34 4.83 14.80 11.72
C VAL A 34 6.02 14.99 12.64
N ASP A 35 5.85 15.79 13.68
CA ASP A 35 6.86 16.06 14.70
C ASP A 35 6.20 16.21 16.08
N GLU A 36 6.99 16.56 17.10
CA GLU A 36 6.49 16.75 18.46
C GLU A 36 5.47 17.91 18.59
N ALA A 37 5.61 18.95 17.76
CA ALA A 37 4.75 20.13 17.79
C ALA A 37 3.42 19.92 17.05
N GLY A 38 3.32 18.93 16.15
CA GLY A 38 2.08 18.68 15.41
C GLY A 38 2.27 17.97 14.08
N LEU A 39 1.33 18.21 13.17
CA LEU A 39 1.32 17.62 11.84
C LEU A 39 1.12 18.68 10.76
N GLU A 40 1.77 18.48 9.61
CA GLU A 40 1.51 19.21 8.37
C GLU A 40 0.74 18.33 7.40
N ILE A 41 -0.31 18.91 6.81
CA ILE A 41 -1.12 18.28 5.77
C ILE A 41 -1.16 19.18 4.55
N ASP A 42 -0.82 18.62 3.40
CA ASP A 42 -1.11 19.24 2.11
C ASP A 42 -2.58 19.00 1.74
N THR A 43 -3.40 20.06 1.80
CA THR A 43 -4.83 20.01 1.48
C THR A 43 -5.09 20.64 0.11
N LYS A 44 -6.30 20.42 -0.45
CA LYS A 44 -6.72 21.12 -1.68
C LYS A 44 -6.72 22.65 -1.58
N ARG A 45 -6.74 23.23 -0.37
CA ARG A 45 -6.71 24.67 -0.12
C ARG A 45 -5.30 25.19 0.17
N GLY A 46 -4.29 24.31 0.08
CA GLY A 46 -2.90 24.58 0.45
C GLY A 46 -2.46 23.81 1.70
N PRO A 47 -1.18 23.94 2.06
CA PRO A 47 -0.61 23.30 3.24
C PRO A 47 -1.24 23.88 4.52
N LEU A 48 -1.53 23.00 5.46
CA LEU A 48 -2.10 23.33 6.76
C LEU A 48 -1.28 22.68 7.86
N ARG A 49 -0.83 23.49 8.82
CA ARG A 49 -0.19 23.04 10.05
C ARG A 49 -1.22 22.96 11.17
N ILE A 50 -1.30 21.83 11.85
CA ILE A 50 -2.21 21.60 12.98
C ILE A 50 -1.36 21.25 14.21
N ALA A 51 -1.54 22.00 15.30
CA ALA A 51 -0.82 21.76 16.55
C ALA A 51 -1.29 20.44 17.21
N ARG A 52 -0.37 19.72 17.85
CA ARG A 52 -0.64 18.38 18.42
C ARG A 52 -1.78 18.39 19.44
N ASP A 53 -1.91 19.46 20.22
CA ASP A 53 -2.96 19.65 21.23
C ASP A 53 -4.33 20.02 20.62
N GLN A 54 -4.36 20.52 19.39
CA GLN A 54 -5.59 20.79 18.66
C GLN A 54 -6.15 19.54 17.96
N VAL A 55 -5.35 18.48 17.77
CA VAL A 55 -5.79 17.27 17.07
C VAL A 55 -6.78 16.47 17.92
N LEU A 56 -8.01 16.33 17.44
CA LEU A 56 -9.08 15.59 18.12
C LEU A 56 -9.23 14.16 17.59
N LEU A 57 -9.09 13.98 16.28
CA LEU A 57 -9.19 12.68 15.62
C LEU A 57 -8.34 12.68 14.35
N VAL A 58 -7.70 11.54 14.08
CA VAL A 58 -7.07 11.28 12.79
C VAL A 58 -7.58 9.95 12.25
N HIS A 59 -8.01 9.96 10.99
CA HIS A 59 -8.42 8.76 10.27
C HIS A 59 -7.70 8.71 8.93
N GLU A 60 -7.02 7.60 8.64
CA GLU A 60 -6.51 7.37 7.29
C GLU A 60 -7.69 7.15 6.33
N VAL A 61 -7.62 7.78 5.17
CA VAL A 61 -8.62 7.62 4.14
C VAL A 61 -7.95 7.10 2.86
N PRO A 62 -8.70 6.36 2.03
CA PRO A 62 -8.19 5.92 0.73
C PRO A 62 -7.67 7.09 -0.11
N PRO A 63 -6.81 6.85 -1.10
CA PRO A 63 -6.36 7.86 -2.06
C PRO A 63 -7.50 8.68 -2.65
N ALA A 64 -7.20 9.93 -3.03
CA ALA A 64 -8.23 10.80 -3.61
C ALA A 64 -8.77 10.16 -4.89
N PRO A 65 -10.10 10.14 -5.08
CA PRO A 65 -10.69 9.67 -6.34
C PRO A 65 -10.07 10.42 -7.52
N THR A 66 -9.53 9.68 -8.49
CA THR A 66 -8.95 10.23 -9.73
C THR A 66 -10.01 10.39 -10.82
N LYS A 67 -11.18 9.72 -10.68
CA LYS A 67 -12.33 9.76 -11.58
C LYS A 67 -13.62 9.91 -10.75
N ALA A 68 -14.69 10.46 -11.33
CA ALA A 68 -16.01 10.48 -10.69
C ALA A 68 -16.68 9.09 -10.83
N GLY A 69 -17.24 8.55 -9.75
CA GLY A 69 -17.86 7.21 -9.77
C GLY A 69 -17.99 6.62 -8.37
N ARG A 70 -18.41 5.36 -8.27
CA ARG A 70 -18.42 4.63 -7.00
C ARG A 70 -16.99 4.26 -6.61
N THR A 71 -16.70 4.14 -5.31
CA THR A 71 -15.33 3.88 -4.83
C THR A 71 -14.69 2.67 -5.51
N HIS A 72 -15.42 1.56 -5.68
CA HIS A 72 -14.90 0.35 -6.32
C HIS A 72 -14.71 0.46 -7.85
N GLU A 73 -15.22 1.50 -8.50
CA GLU A 73 -15.08 1.75 -9.94
C GLU A 73 -13.91 2.71 -10.25
N ILE A 74 -13.43 3.45 -9.25
CA ILE A 74 -12.50 4.58 -9.44
C ILE A 74 -11.16 4.40 -8.72
N VAL A 75 -10.93 3.27 -8.05
CA VAL A 75 -9.60 2.95 -7.50
C VAL A 75 -8.67 2.65 -8.67
N SER A 76 -7.56 3.38 -8.77
CA SER A 76 -6.57 3.14 -9.81
C SER A 76 -5.85 1.80 -9.60
N ALA A 77 -5.30 1.20 -10.66
CA ALA A 77 -4.49 0.00 -10.54
C ALA A 77 -3.34 0.14 -9.51
N VAL A 78 -2.67 1.28 -9.47
CA VAL A 78 -1.58 1.55 -8.50
C VAL A 78 -2.10 1.65 -7.07
N ASP A 79 -3.24 2.30 -6.84
CA ASP A 79 -3.86 2.39 -5.52
C ASP A 79 -4.31 1.00 -5.03
N LEU A 80 -4.82 0.14 -5.91
CA LEU A 80 -5.11 -1.25 -5.56
C LEU A 80 -3.86 -2.03 -5.14
N ARG A 81 -2.71 -1.76 -5.76
CA ARG A 81 -1.45 -2.37 -5.32
C ARG A 81 -0.99 -1.85 -3.97
N ARG A 82 -1.14 -0.55 -3.70
CA ARG A 82 -0.85 0.05 -2.39
C ARG A 82 -1.72 -0.55 -1.29
N ILE A 83 -3.03 -0.58 -1.50
CA ILE A 83 -4.00 -1.17 -0.56
C ILE A 83 -3.70 -2.66 -0.33
N SER A 84 -3.48 -3.42 -1.41
CA SER A 84 -3.16 -4.85 -1.31
C SER A 84 -1.83 -5.10 -0.61
N ALA A 85 -0.84 -4.23 -0.79
CA ALA A 85 0.45 -4.33 -0.11
C ALA A 85 0.31 -4.03 1.38
N ALA A 86 -0.43 -2.98 1.74
CA ALA A 86 -0.67 -2.55 3.12
C ALA A 86 -1.27 -3.67 4.00
N ALA A 87 -2.14 -4.51 3.44
CA ALA A 87 -2.74 -5.63 4.15
C ALA A 87 -1.74 -6.73 4.56
N TRP A 88 -0.57 -6.79 3.93
CA TRP A 88 0.45 -7.83 4.13
C TRP A 88 1.87 -7.24 4.14
N LEU A 89 2.07 -6.10 4.81
CA LEU A 89 3.40 -5.52 4.98
C LEU A 89 4.19 -6.34 6.01
N PRO A 90 5.36 -6.88 5.65
CA PRO A 90 6.26 -7.47 6.63
C PRO A 90 7.00 -6.38 7.41
N GLU A 91 7.75 -6.77 8.43
CA GLU A 91 8.58 -5.84 9.22
C GLU A 91 9.76 -5.28 8.40
N ASP A 92 10.39 -6.11 7.56
CA ASP A 92 11.54 -5.71 6.74
C ASP A 92 11.07 -5.13 5.40
N VAL A 93 10.93 -3.80 5.38
CA VAL A 93 10.53 -3.01 4.22
C VAL A 93 11.52 -1.89 3.93
N SER A 94 11.64 -1.54 2.66
CA SER A 94 12.42 -0.38 2.21
C SER A 94 11.73 0.30 1.02
N TRP A 95 11.95 1.61 0.89
CA TRP A 95 11.44 2.41 -0.22
C TRP A 95 12.61 2.89 -1.08
N LEU A 96 12.79 2.25 -2.23
CA LEU A 96 13.81 2.64 -3.20
C LEU A 96 13.37 3.90 -3.94
N HIS A 97 14.01 5.00 -3.57
CA HIS A 97 13.88 6.28 -4.23
C HIS A 97 15.23 7.01 -4.17
N VAL A 98 15.58 7.76 -5.21
CA VAL A 98 16.87 8.47 -5.31
C VAL A 98 17.12 9.41 -4.13
N GLU A 99 16.07 10.01 -3.58
CA GLU A 99 16.17 10.87 -2.39
C GLU A 99 16.44 10.05 -1.12
N ASN A 100 15.81 8.88 -0.95
CA ASN A 100 16.08 8.00 0.19
C ASN A 100 17.54 7.51 0.16
N LEU A 101 18.05 7.13 -1.01
CA LEU A 101 19.45 6.74 -1.19
C LEU A 101 20.44 7.88 -0.89
N ARG A 102 20.09 9.13 -1.25
CA ARG A 102 20.91 10.31 -0.90
C ARG A 102 20.91 10.56 0.60
N ASN A 103 19.78 10.37 1.27
CA ASN A 103 19.64 10.60 2.70
C ASN A 103 20.39 9.55 3.52
N GLU A 104 20.34 8.27 3.13
CA GLU A 104 21.10 7.17 3.78
C GLU A 104 22.61 7.42 3.82
N GLY A 105 23.16 8.20 2.88
CA GLY A 105 24.57 8.57 2.83
C GLY A 105 25.00 9.71 3.75
N THR A 106 24.08 10.31 4.52
CA THR A 106 24.37 11.45 5.41
C THR A 106 24.26 11.05 6.89
N GLU A 107 25.15 11.56 7.76
CA GLU A 107 25.11 11.29 9.22
C GLU A 107 23.78 11.72 9.89
N ALA A 108 22.98 12.55 9.22
CA ALA A 108 21.64 12.98 9.66
C ALA A 108 20.52 11.97 9.31
N ALA A 109 20.82 10.84 8.66
CA ALA A 109 19.83 9.85 8.22
C ALA A 109 18.96 9.27 9.36
N ALA A 110 19.47 9.27 10.59
CA ALA A 110 18.77 8.71 11.74
C ALA A 110 17.53 9.52 12.18
N GLU A 111 17.42 10.80 11.79
CA GLU A 111 16.29 11.67 12.17
C GLU A 111 15.29 11.91 11.02
N VAL A 112 15.66 11.59 9.78
CA VAL A 112 14.81 11.86 8.60
C VAL A 112 13.92 10.65 8.31
N SER A 113 12.61 10.80 8.49
CA SER A 113 11.62 9.84 8.01
C SER A 113 11.80 9.60 6.52
N LEU A 114 12.17 8.38 6.11
CA LEU A 114 12.27 8.01 4.70
C LEU A 114 10.94 8.24 3.99
N LEU A 115 11.01 8.76 2.76
CA LEU A 115 9.82 8.98 1.96
C LEU A 115 9.22 7.62 1.58
N GLN A 116 7.93 7.43 1.84
CA GLN A 116 7.15 6.30 1.33
C GLN A 116 6.83 6.49 -0.17
N LYS A 117 7.88 6.60 -0.99
CA LYS A 117 7.83 6.92 -2.41
C LYS A 117 8.78 6.02 -3.18
N GLY A 118 8.48 5.78 -4.46
CA GLY A 118 9.30 4.98 -5.34
C GLY A 118 8.87 3.52 -5.36
N TRP A 119 9.83 2.60 -5.24
CA TRP A 119 9.55 1.17 -5.27
C TRP A 119 9.60 0.60 -3.87
N LEU A 120 8.56 -0.13 -3.49
CA LEU A 120 8.44 -0.78 -2.19
C LEU A 120 9.09 -2.17 -2.24
N LEU A 121 10.19 -2.35 -1.51
CA LEU A 121 10.84 -3.64 -1.29
C LEU A 121 10.32 -4.25 0.01
N ARG A 122 10.04 -5.55 -0.02
CA ARG A 122 9.43 -6.28 1.10
C ARG A 122 10.12 -7.61 1.24
N HIS A 123 10.48 -7.96 2.46
CA HIS A 123 11.08 -9.24 2.80
C HIS A 123 10.39 -9.82 4.03
N SER A 124 10.13 -11.13 3.99
CA SER A 124 9.71 -11.90 5.15
C SER A 124 10.26 -13.32 5.05
N ASP A 125 10.40 -13.99 6.19
CA ASP A 125 10.76 -15.40 6.18
C ASP A 125 9.65 -16.34 5.67
N SER A 126 8.45 -15.80 5.43
CA SER A 126 7.32 -16.55 4.88
C SER A 126 7.57 -17.00 3.44
N ALA A 127 6.91 -18.08 3.03
CA ALA A 127 6.95 -18.56 1.64
C ALA A 127 6.13 -17.67 0.68
N THR A 128 5.40 -16.66 1.19
CA THR A 128 4.51 -15.86 0.34
C THR A 128 5.31 -14.96 -0.59
N ARG A 129 5.01 -15.03 -1.89
CA ARG A 129 5.68 -14.20 -2.91
C ARG A 129 5.38 -12.71 -2.76
N ARG A 130 4.17 -12.35 -2.30
CA ARG A 130 3.74 -10.95 -2.17
C ARG A 130 4.49 -10.17 -1.08
N ALA A 131 4.80 -10.85 0.04
CA ALA A 131 5.63 -10.28 1.11
C ALA A 131 7.14 -10.39 0.81
N ASN A 132 7.53 -10.95 -0.33
CA ASN A 132 8.91 -11.16 -0.78
C ASN A 132 9.07 -10.70 -2.24
N SER A 133 8.76 -9.43 -2.51
CA SER A 133 8.79 -8.85 -3.86
C SER A 133 8.93 -7.34 -3.85
N CYS A 134 9.68 -6.80 -4.81
CA CYS A 134 9.66 -5.39 -5.14
C CYS A 134 8.35 -5.04 -5.85
N LEU A 135 7.69 -3.99 -5.41
CA LEU A 135 6.50 -3.41 -6.04
C LEU A 135 6.84 -1.98 -6.49
N PRO A 136 6.93 -1.70 -7.79
CA PRO A 136 6.97 -0.32 -8.29
C PRO A 136 5.66 0.38 -7.92
N VAL A 137 5.70 1.50 -7.19
CA VAL A 137 4.50 2.22 -6.73
C VAL A 137 4.44 3.63 -7.31
N THR A 138 5.58 4.27 -7.45
CA THR A 138 5.78 5.50 -8.23
C THR A 138 7.15 5.44 -8.89
N ASP A 139 7.48 6.47 -9.66
CA ASP A 139 8.86 6.71 -10.08
C ASP A 139 9.82 6.69 -8.88
N SER A 140 10.91 5.93 -9.02
CA SER A 140 12.00 5.85 -8.05
C SER A 140 12.99 7.01 -8.21
N GLY A 141 12.92 7.77 -9.30
CA GLY A 141 13.89 8.80 -9.65
C GLY A 141 15.26 8.23 -10.09
N LEU A 142 15.35 6.90 -10.27
CA LEU A 142 16.49 6.19 -10.83
C LEU A 142 16.17 5.76 -12.27
N GLY A 143 17.21 5.54 -13.09
CA GLY A 143 17.02 4.84 -14.36
C GLY A 143 16.56 3.40 -14.12
N TRP A 144 15.76 2.82 -15.03
CA TRP A 144 15.18 1.48 -14.88
C TRP A 144 16.21 0.37 -14.58
N GLU A 145 17.35 0.38 -15.28
CA GLU A 145 18.44 -0.58 -15.05
C GLU A 145 19.06 -0.42 -13.66
N GLN A 146 19.35 0.82 -13.25
CA GLN A 146 19.91 1.12 -11.93
C GLN A 146 18.93 0.75 -10.81
N GLY A 147 17.64 0.99 -11.01
CA GLY A 147 16.60 0.57 -10.07
C GLY A 147 16.55 -0.96 -9.93
N LEU A 148 16.63 -1.69 -11.04
CA LEU A 148 16.64 -3.15 -11.01
C LEU A 148 17.92 -3.72 -10.37
N ASP A 149 19.09 -3.11 -10.61
CA ASP A 149 20.34 -3.46 -9.92
C ASP A 149 20.20 -3.32 -8.39
N ALA A 150 19.63 -2.20 -7.93
CA ALA A 150 19.40 -1.96 -6.51
C ALA A 150 18.42 -2.98 -5.90
N VAL A 151 17.37 -3.35 -6.63
CA VAL A 151 16.43 -4.40 -6.21
C VAL A 151 17.14 -5.75 -6.08
N GLU A 152 17.89 -6.16 -7.10
CA GLU A 152 18.62 -7.44 -7.10
C GLU A 152 19.60 -7.51 -5.93
N GLU A 153 20.35 -6.43 -5.69
CA GLU A 153 21.28 -6.31 -4.57
C GLU A 153 20.58 -6.40 -3.20
N TRP A 154 19.46 -5.72 -3.04
CA TRP A 154 18.70 -5.71 -1.78
C TRP A 154 18.19 -7.11 -1.40
N TYR A 155 17.74 -7.91 -2.37
CA TYR A 155 17.34 -9.30 -2.12
C TYR A 155 18.55 -10.24 -1.95
N ARG A 156 19.63 -10.02 -2.72
CA ARG A 156 20.86 -10.80 -2.64
C ARG A 156 21.50 -10.72 -1.26
N THR A 157 21.57 -9.51 -0.66
CA THR A 157 22.09 -9.31 0.70
C THR A 157 21.27 -10.01 1.78
N ARG A 158 20.00 -10.32 1.48
CA ARG A 158 19.09 -11.12 2.33
C ARG A 158 19.09 -12.60 1.98
N GLY A 159 19.95 -13.05 1.05
CA GLY A 159 20.00 -14.44 0.62
C GLY A 159 18.74 -14.92 -0.10
N ARG A 160 17.97 -14.00 -0.69
CA ARG A 160 16.71 -14.29 -1.39
C ARG A 160 16.83 -14.03 -2.90
N PRO A 161 16.11 -14.79 -3.74
CA PRO A 161 15.95 -14.41 -5.14
C PRO A 161 15.10 -13.14 -5.23
N SER A 162 15.51 -12.20 -6.09
CA SER A 162 14.73 -11.01 -6.37
C SER A 162 13.45 -11.38 -7.13
N ARG A 163 12.35 -10.70 -6.78
CA ARG A 163 11.06 -10.81 -7.45
C ARG A 163 10.52 -9.41 -7.67
N VAL A 164 9.92 -9.17 -8.84
CA VAL A 164 9.32 -7.88 -9.18
C VAL A 164 7.85 -8.10 -9.52
N GLN A 165 6.98 -7.40 -8.81
CA GLN A 165 5.54 -7.41 -9.01
C GLN A 165 5.17 -6.34 -10.04
N ILE A 166 5.16 -6.72 -11.32
CA ILE A 166 4.65 -5.87 -12.41
C ILE A 166 3.13 -6.00 -12.53
N TYR A 167 2.47 -4.95 -13.02
CA TYR A 167 1.02 -4.91 -13.18
C TYR A 167 0.60 -4.06 -14.39
N SER A 168 -0.61 -4.31 -14.88
CA SER A 168 -1.22 -3.54 -15.97
C SER A 168 -1.92 -2.28 -15.49
N ALA A 169 -2.11 -1.34 -16.42
CA ALA A 169 -2.96 -0.18 -16.22
C ALA A 169 -4.44 -0.59 -16.26
N ASP A 170 -5.16 -0.33 -15.17
CA ASP A 170 -6.59 -0.59 -14.99
C ASP A 170 -7.04 -1.95 -15.58
N ASP A 171 -8.04 -1.95 -16.47
CA ASP A 171 -8.64 -3.13 -17.11
C ASP A 171 -7.95 -3.54 -18.43
N SER A 172 -6.75 -3.01 -18.69
CA SER A 172 -5.99 -3.30 -19.91
C SER A 172 -4.94 -4.39 -19.71
N SER A 173 -4.36 -4.87 -20.82
CA SER A 173 -3.17 -5.72 -20.83
C SER A 173 -1.85 -4.92 -20.90
N THR A 174 -1.94 -3.59 -21.05
CA THR A 174 -0.78 -2.70 -21.12
C THR A 174 -0.19 -2.52 -19.72
N LEU A 175 1.13 -2.59 -19.59
CA LEU A 175 1.78 -2.34 -18.30
C LEU A 175 1.49 -0.92 -17.80
N ALA A 176 1.34 -0.79 -16.49
CA ALA A 176 1.22 0.52 -15.86
C ALA A 176 2.50 1.34 -16.10
N PRO A 177 2.42 2.68 -16.12
CA PRO A 177 3.59 3.54 -16.33
C PRO A 177 4.75 3.24 -15.36
N GLU A 178 4.45 2.84 -14.12
CA GLU A 178 5.47 2.48 -13.13
C GLU A 178 6.21 1.16 -13.45
N CYS A 179 5.72 0.38 -14.41
CA CYS A 179 6.25 -0.93 -14.79
C CYS A 179 6.76 -0.99 -16.23
N GLU A 180 6.49 0.01 -17.08
CA GLU A 180 6.69 -0.08 -18.53
C GLU A 180 8.15 -0.34 -18.93
N GLY A 181 9.10 0.30 -18.24
CA GLY A 181 10.53 0.13 -18.51
C GLY A 181 11.12 -1.16 -17.96
N LEU A 182 10.41 -1.88 -17.08
CA LEU A 182 10.91 -3.10 -16.44
C LEU A 182 10.77 -4.33 -17.34
N ALA A 183 9.73 -4.44 -18.15
CA ALA A 183 9.49 -5.64 -18.97
C ALA A 183 10.67 -6.09 -19.86
N PRO A 184 11.30 -5.21 -20.67
CA PRO A 184 12.45 -5.62 -21.47
C PRO A 184 13.66 -6.01 -20.60
N LEU A 185 13.88 -5.31 -19.49
CA LEU A 185 14.99 -5.57 -18.57
C LEU A 185 14.85 -6.91 -17.85
N LEU A 186 13.66 -7.19 -17.30
CA LEU A 186 13.35 -8.45 -16.64
C LEU A 186 13.58 -9.63 -17.60
N SER A 187 13.12 -9.52 -18.84
CA SER A 187 13.33 -10.54 -19.87
C SER A 187 14.81 -10.74 -20.18
N ALA A 188 15.56 -9.64 -20.38
CA ALA A 188 17.00 -9.68 -20.66
C ALA A 188 17.83 -10.30 -19.51
N ARG A 189 17.37 -10.15 -18.26
CA ARG A 189 18.00 -10.71 -17.06
C ARG A 189 17.51 -12.12 -16.69
N GLY A 190 16.67 -12.73 -17.53
CA GLY A 190 16.23 -14.12 -17.34
C GLY A 190 15.13 -14.31 -16.29
N TYR A 191 14.43 -13.24 -15.90
CA TYR A 191 13.23 -13.38 -15.09
C TYR A 191 12.15 -14.14 -15.85
N THR A 192 11.44 -15.02 -15.15
CA THR A 192 10.30 -15.76 -15.71
C THR A 192 9.00 -15.25 -15.08
N PRO A 193 7.94 -15.01 -15.90
CA PRO A 193 6.67 -14.58 -15.37
C PRO A 193 6.03 -15.68 -14.52
N SER A 194 5.46 -15.30 -13.38
CA SER A 194 4.54 -16.18 -12.67
C SER A 194 3.14 -16.12 -13.28
N GLU A 195 2.26 -17.02 -12.83
CA GLU A 195 0.83 -16.88 -13.08
C GLU A 195 0.33 -15.50 -12.66
N ALA A 196 -0.51 -14.89 -13.50
CA ALA A 196 -1.09 -13.59 -13.24
C ALA A 196 -2.13 -13.67 -12.12
N THR A 197 -2.14 -12.68 -11.22
CA THR A 197 -3.18 -12.53 -10.20
C THR A 197 -4.02 -11.30 -10.53
N LEU A 198 -5.32 -11.51 -10.69
CA LEU A 198 -6.30 -10.44 -10.88
C LEU A 198 -6.60 -9.78 -9.53
N LEU A 199 -6.57 -8.44 -9.50
CA LEU A 199 -7.10 -7.65 -8.40
C LEU A 199 -8.40 -7.03 -8.90
N LEU A 200 -9.50 -7.41 -8.26
CA LEU A 200 -10.84 -6.99 -8.64
C LEU A 200 -11.44 -6.19 -7.50
N THR A 201 -12.21 -5.17 -7.86
CA THR A 201 -13.01 -4.39 -6.93
C THR A 201 -14.48 -4.53 -7.29
N GLY A 202 -15.34 -4.50 -6.27
CA GLY A 202 -16.78 -4.56 -6.45
C GLY A 202 -17.50 -4.00 -5.23
N ALA A 203 -18.79 -3.68 -5.38
CA ALA A 203 -19.62 -3.31 -4.24
C ALA A 203 -19.85 -4.54 -3.35
N THR A 204 -19.64 -4.39 -2.04
CA THR A 204 -19.96 -5.45 -1.07
C THR A 204 -21.45 -5.80 -1.09
N THR A 205 -22.33 -4.83 -1.34
CA THR A 205 -23.77 -5.05 -1.51
C THR A 205 -24.10 -5.91 -2.72
N GLU A 206 -23.42 -5.69 -3.85
CA GLU A 206 -23.60 -6.51 -5.05
C GLU A 206 -23.03 -7.93 -4.82
N ALA A 207 -21.85 -8.02 -4.20
CA ALA A 207 -21.23 -9.30 -3.84
C ALA A 207 -22.10 -10.12 -2.85
N ALA A 208 -22.82 -9.47 -1.95
CA ALA A 208 -23.74 -10.13 -1.03
C ALA A 208 -24.97 -10.73 -1.74
N GLY A 209 -25.30 -10.29 -2.96
CA GLY A 209 -26.39 -10.86 -3.75
C GLY A 209 -27.77 -10.81 -3.08
N GLY A 210 -27.97 -9.90 -2.11
CA GLY A 210 -29.19 -9.82 -1.31
C GLY A 210 -29.25 -10.77 -0.10
N ALA A 211 -28.20 -11.55 0.17
CA ALA A 211 -28.10 -12.36 1.37
C ALA A 211 -28.09 -11.48 2.63
N SER A 212 -28.91 -11.85 3.60
CA SER A 212 -29.04 -11.18 4.90
C SER A 212 -28.27 -11.91 6.01
N SER A 213 -27.83 -13.14 5.76
CA SER A 213 -26.98 -13.92 6.65
C SER A 213 -25.97 -14.79 5.87
N PRO A 214 -24.85 -15.19 6.50
CA PRO A 214 -23.88 -16.11 5.88
C PRO A 214 -24.49 -17.44 5.43
N ALA A 215 -25.46 -17.97 6.18
CA ALA A 215 -26.13 -19.22 5.86
C ALA A 215 -26.90 -19.16 4.52
N GLU A 216 -27.46 -17.99 4.17
CA GLU A 216 -28.15 -17.78 2.89
C GLU A 216 -27.19 -17.72 1.70
N ALA A 217 -25.94 -17.35 1.93
CA ALA A 217 -24.90 -17.27 0.89
C ALA A 217 -24.11 -18.58 0.70
N ALA A 218 -24.28 -19.57 1.59
CA ALA A 218 -23.54 -20.82 1.52
C ALA A 218 -23.93 -21.66 0.29
N ALA A 219 -22.93 -22.17 -0.46
CA ALA A 219 -23.20 -23.10 -1.56
C ALA A 219 -23.80 -24.42 -1.03
N PRO A 220 -24.56 -25.18 -1.85
CA PRO A 220 -25.20 -26.42 -1.41
C PRO A 220 -24.21 -27.40 -0.77
N GLY A 221 -24.52 -27.83 0.46
CA GLY A 221 -23.68 -28.76 1.23
C GLY A 221 -22.48 -28.12 1.95
N LEU A 222 -22.31 -26.80 1.86
CA LEU A 222 -21.30 -26.05 2.60
C LEU A 222 -21.93 -25.23 3.74
N ILE A 223 -21.11 -24.88 4.72
CA ILE A 223 -21.48 -24.00 5.84
C ILE A 223 -20.50 -22.83 5.82
N ILE A 224 -21.03 -21.60 5.94
CA ILE A 224 -20.21 -20.43 6.22
C ILE A 224 -20.24 -20.20 7.72
N ASP A 225 -19.15 -20.55 8.39
CA ASP A 225 -18.92 -20.25 9.80
C ASP A 225 -18.27 -18.86 9.92
N VAL A 226 -18.81 -18.02 10.82
CA VAL A 226 -18.33 -16.65 11.04
C VAL A 226 -17.89 -16.51 12.48
N SER A 227 -16.64 -16.09 12.65
CA SER A 227 -16.02 -15.87 13.95
C SER A 227 -15.29 -14.53 13.94
N ASP A 228 -15.36 -13.81 15.06
CA ASP A 228 -14.64 -12.55 15.27
C ASP A 228 -13.14 -12.78 15.56
N ALA A 229 -12.71 -14.04 15.70
CA ALA A 229 -11.32 -14.44 15.87
C ALA A 229 -10.94 -15.57 14.89
N PRO A 230 -9.68 -15.62 14.41
CA PRO A 230 -9.21 -16.73 13.57
C PRO A 230 -9.38 -18.09 14.26
N THR A 231 -10.02 -19.04 13.58
CA THR A 231 -10.22 -20.41 14.10
C THR A 231 -9.02 -21.31 13.85
N SER A 232 -8.99 -22.48 14.49
CA SER A 232 -7.99 -23.51 14.19
C SER A 232 -8.05 -23.98 12.74
N GLU A 233 -9.25 -24.13 12.15
CA GLU A 233 -9.36 -24.48 10.73
C GLU A 233 -8.79 -23.37 9.84
N HIS A 234 -9.03 -22.10 10.19
CA HIS A 234 -8.48 -20.96 9.46
C HIS A 234 -6.94 -21.00 9.43
N PHE A 235 -6.29 -21.20 10.59
CA PHE A 235 -4.84 -21.32 10.66
C PHE A 235 -4.31 -22.56 9.94
N ALA A 236 -4.99 -23.70 10.05
CA ALA A 236 -4.61 -24.93 9.36
C ALA A 236 -4.67 -24.75 7.83
N ALA A 237 -5.69 -24.07 7.31
CA ALA A 237 -5.82 -23.77 5.88
C ALA A 237 -4.79 -22.76 5.36
N TRP A 238 -4.27 -21.89 6.22
CA TRP A 238 -3.28 -20.88 5.87
C TRP A 238 -1.84 -21.41 5.92
N THR A 239 -1.56 -22.32 6.85
CA THR A 239 -0.24 -22.95 7.05
C THR A 239 -0.06 -24.25 6.28
N SER A 240 -1.12 -24.78 5.66
CA SER A 240 -1.01 -25.96 4.82
C SER A 240 -0.12 -25.67 3.61
N GLN A 241 0.92 -26.49 3.41
CA GLN A 241 1.67 -26.48 2.17
C GLN A 241 0.72 -26.89 1.05
N ARG A 242 0.27 -25.92 0.24
CA ARG A 242 -0.43 -26.24 -1.00
C ARG A 242 0.60 -26.70 -2.02
N SER A 243 0.40 -27.89 -2.56
CA SER A 243 1.17 -28.35 -3.71
C SER A 243 0.94 -27.38 -4.88
N PRO A 244 1.95 -27.07 -5.70
CA PRO A 244 1.72 -26.27 -6.91
C PRO A 244 0.71 -27.00 -7.81
N GLY A 245 -0.46 -26.39 -8.05
CA GLY A 245 -1.47 -26.91 -8.99
C GLY A 245 -2.80 -27.39 -8.39
N GLU A 246 -3.05 -27.14 -7.09
CA GLU A 246 -4.39 -27.27 -6.47
C GLU A 246 -5.04 -25.92 -6.19
#